data_AF-A0A933W956-F1
#
_entry.id   AF-A0A933W956-F1
#
_cell.length_a   1.000
_cell.length_b   1.000
_cell.length_c   1.000
_cell.angle_alpha   90.00
_cell.angle_beta   90.00
_cell.angle_gamma   90.00
#
_symmetry.space_group_name_H-M   'P 1'
#
loop_
_entity.id
_entity.type
_entity.pdbx_description
1 polymer ?
#
loop_
_entity_poly.entity_id
_entity_poly.type
_entity_poly.pdbx_seq_one_letter_code
_entity_poly.pdbx_strand_id
1 'polypeptide(L)'
;MKKIATIVSALMLVSAVSAFASGPGPFYAPGDYVTPNWNPGDPSCALSLSAGVWSGNIAASVGAGTYQAKVAVAGWSESYPNSNQFVFITGPGEIVRWTFDTNTYADGWLPATDIVISDHAYPAGITWEVIGAAPETGSWGSGVAMSLSGNVWSATINIASVGNYDVKFRKTGDWSLNIGADGVGTNSNNFNYTTTVPNQPVTFQFNQATGRSRIVVGGVTGTSNRTWGQVKAAK
;
A
#
# COMPACT_ATOMS: atom_id res chain seq x y z
N MET A 1 -12.13 -52.73 22.09
CA MET A 1 -12.63 -52.06 20.87
C MET A 1 -12.39 -50.56 21.00
N LYS A 2 -11.31 -50.04 20.39
CA LYS A 2 -10.98 -48.60 20.41
C LYS A 2 -11.66 -47.93 19.20
N LYS A 3 -12.57 -46.97 19.46
CA LYS A 3 -13.23 -46.19 18.40
C LYS A 3 -12.28 -45.09 17.93
N ILE A 4 -11.87 -45.16 16.68
CA ILE A 4 -11.11 -44.11 15.98
C ILE A 4 -12.14 -43.07 15.51
N ALA A 5 -12.04 -41.84 16.02
CA ALA A 5 -12.82 -40.71 15.53
C ALA A 5 -12.03 -40.01 14.43
N THR A 6 -12.47 -40.18 13.19
CA THR A 6 -11.97 -39.41 12.04
C THR A 6 -12.61 -38.03 12.09
N ILE A 7 -11.82 -37.01 12.42
CA ILE A 7 -12.21 -35.60 12.26
C ILE A 7 -11.96 -35.24 10.79
N VAL A 8 -13.04 -35.10 10.02
CA VAL A 8 -12.99 -34.51 8.68
C VAL A 8 -13.02 -33.00 8.85
N SER A 9 -11.86 -32.35 8.69
CA SER A 9 -11.80 -30.90 8.56
C SER A 9 -12.40 -30.50 7.22
N ALA A 10 -13.58 -29.90 7.25
CA ALA A 10 -14.19 -29.27 6.09
C ALA A 10 -13.36 -28.04 5.70
N LEU A 11 -12.65 -28.12 4.58
CA LEU A 11 -11.99 -26.99 3.95
C LEU A 11 -13.10 -26.12 3.31
N MET A 12 -13.56 -25.09 4.02
CA MET A 12 -14.44 -24.08 3.42
C MET A 12 -13.63 -23.28 2.39
N LEU A 13 -13.93 -23.50 1.11
CA LEU A 13 -13.54 -22.62 0.04
C LEU A 13 -14.44 -21.38 0.13
N VAL A 14 -13.98 -20.32 0.80
CA VAL A 14 -14.66 -19.02 0.75
C VAL A 14 -14.36 -18.42 -0.63
N SER A 15 -15.31 -18.54 -1.55
CA SER A 15 -15.32 -17.74 -2.77
C SER A 15 -15.52 -16.29 -2.36
N ALA A 16 -14.45 -15.49 -2.39
CA ALA A 16 -14.54 -14.05 -2.20
C ALA A 16 -15.38 -13.45 -3.34
N VAL A 17 -16.61 -13.08 -3.04
CA VAL A 17 -17.37 -12.17 -3.90
C VAL A 17 -16.76 -10.79 -3.68
N SER A 18 -16.09 -10.24 -4.70
CA SER A 18 -15.59 -8.87 -4.65
C SER A 18 -16.78 -7.94 -4.54
N ALA A 19 -16.98 -7.33 -3.36
CA ALA A 19 -17.89 -6.21 -3.20
C ALA A 19 -17.15 -4.94 -3.64
N PHE A 20 -17.80 -4.14 -4.49
CA PHE A 20 -17.33 -2.80 -4.86
C PHE A 20 -17.73 -1.81 -3.77
N ALA A 21 -16.81 -0.96 -3.32
CA ALA A 21 -17.06 0.00 -2.24
C ALA A 21 -17.49 1.39 -2.74
N SER A 22 -16.97 1.85 -3.88
CA SER A 22 -17.20 3.18 -4.44
C SER A 22 -18.28 3.21 -5.52
N GLY A 23 -18.82 4.41 -5.81
CA GLY A 23 -19.92 4.62 -6.77
C GLY A 23 -19.59 4.19 -8.21
N PRO A 24 -20.57 4.18 -9.13
CA PRO A 24 -20.39 3.60 -10.48
C PRO A 24 -19.48 4.41 -11.42
N GLY A 25 -18.86 5.51 -10.96
CA GLY A 25 -18.12 6.44 -11.80
C GLY A 25 -19.03 7.29 -12.72
N PRO A 26 -18.48 7.90 -13.79
CA PRO A 26 -17.08 7.81 -14.23
C PRO A 26 -16.11 8.50 -13.26
N PHE A 27 -14.90 7.94 -13.16
CA PHE A 27 -13.81 8.54 -12.40
C PHE A 27 -12.79 9.21 -13.32
N TYR A 28 -12.15 10.25 -12.79
CA TYR A 28 -11.14 11.07 -13.44
C TYR A 28 -9.96 11.21 -12.49
N ALA A 29 -8.74 11.38 -13.00
CA ALA A 29 -7.57 11.70 -12.18
C ALA A 29 -7.03 13.11 -12.46
N PRO A 30 -7.75 14.18 -12.07
CA PRO A 30 -7.23 15.54 -12.21
C PRO A 30 -6.14 15.84 -11.18
N GLY A 31 -5.38 16.91 -11.43
CA GLY A 31 -4.41 17.43 -10.47
C GLY A 31 -3.72 18.69 -10.97
N ASP A 32 -2.68 19.11 -10.26
CA ASP A 32 -1.81 20.23 -10.65
C ASP A 32 -0.97 19.94 -11.90
N TYR A 33 -0.87 18.66 -12.30
CA TYR A 33 0.02 18.21 -13.39
C TYR A 33 -0.62 18.27 -14.78
N VAL A 34 -1.88 18.71 -14.89
CA VAL A 34 -2.69 18.75 -16.12
C VAL A 34 -3.39 20.10 -16.28
N THR A 35 -3.86 20.39 -17.50
CA THR A 35 -4.63 21.60 -17.84
C THR A 35 -5.90 21.21 -18.62
N PRO A 36 -7.10 21.67 -18.21
CA PRO A 36 -7.40 22.39 -16.97
C PRO A 36 -7.04 21.59 -15.71
N ASN A 37 -6.45 22.27 -14.71
CA ASN A 37 -6.09 21.63 -13.44
C ASN A 37 -7.34 21.42 -12.57
N TRP A 38 -7.31 20.40 -11.71
CA TRP A 38 -8.37 20.13 -10.72
C TRP A 38 -9.81 20.12 -11.27
N ASN A 39 -9.99 19.74 -12.54
CA ASN A 39 -11.28 19.71 -13.23
C ASN A 39 -11.71 18.27 -13.53
N PRO A 40 -12.20 17.50 -12.53
CA PRO A 40 -12.78 16.20 -12.81
C PRO A 40 -14.00 16.40 -13.73
N GLY A 41 -14.21 15.49 -14.67
CA GLY A 41 -15.17 15.69 -15.75
C GLY A 41 -14.51 16.05 -17.08
N ASP A 42 -13.25 16.53 -17.06
CA ASP A 42 -12.45 16.68 -18.27
C ASP A 42 -12.15 15.29 -18.87
N PRO A 43 -12.57 15.00 -20.12
CA PRO A 43 -12.26 13.76 -20.80
C PRO A 43 -10.76 13.44 -20.91
N SER A 44 -9.88 14.46 -20.87
CA SER A 44 -8.43 14.26 -20.90
C SER A 44 -7.90 13.48 -19.68
N CYS A 45 -8.65 13.51 -18.57
CA CYS A 45 -8.31 12.87 -17.31
C CYS A 45 -9.18 11.64 -16.99
N ALA A 46 -10.01 11.19 -17.94
CA ALA A 46 -10.97 10.11 -17.70
C ALA A 46 -10.28 8.75 -17.52
N LEU A 47 -10.80 7.96 -16.58
CA LEU A 47 -10.39 6.58 -16.34
C LEU A 47 -11.41 5.61 -16.96
N SER A 48 -10.93 4.46 -17.39
CA SER A 48 -11.73 3.37 -17.97
C SER A 48 -11.82 2.19 -17.01
N LEU A 49 -13.01 1.63 -16.84
CA LEU A 49 -13.26 0.51 -15.93
C LEU A 49 -12.99 -0.84 -16.60
N SER A 50 -12.22 -1.70 -15.93
CA SER A 50 -12.10 -3.13 -16.23
C SER A 50 -11.93 -3.92 -14.95
N ALA A 51 -12.77 -4.94 -14.73
CA ALA A 51 -12.70 -5.84 -13.56
C ALA A 51 -12.59 -5.12 -12.19
N GLY A 52 -13.34 -4.04 -11.99
CA GLY A 52 -13.31 -3.27 -10.73
C GLY A 52 -12.15 -2.28 -10.59
N VAL A 53 -11.26 -2.21 -11.57
CA VAL A 53 -10.13 -1.30 -11.60
C VAL A 53 -10.35 -0.24 -12.68
N TRP A 54 -10.33 1.02 -12.28
CA TRP A 54 -10.34 2.17 -13.18
C TRP A 54 -8.90 2.54 -13.54
N SER A 55 -8.60 2.62 -14.84
CA SER A 55 -7.24 2.90 -15.32
C SER A 55 -7.24 3.92 -16.46
N GLY A 56 -6.19 4.73 -16.54
CA GLY A 56 -6.04 5.75 -17.57
C GLY A 56 -4.60 6.20 -17.77
N ASN A 57 -4.29 6.67 -18.98
CA ASN A 57 -3.01 7.27 -19.35
C ASN A 57 -3.23 8.77 -19.54
N ILE A 58 -2.63 9.60 -18.70
CA ILE A 58 -2.85 11.05 -18.68
C ILE A 58 -1.53 11.75 -18.97
N ALA A 59 -1.50 12.54 -20.05
CA ALA A 59 -0.31 13.31 -20.40
C ALA A 59 -0.19 14.54 -19.50
N ALA A 60 0.96 14.71 -18.85
CA ALA A 60 1.26 15.89 -18.07
C ALA A 60 1.38 17.13 -18.97
N SER A 61 0.75 18.24 -18.59
CA SER A 61 0.86 19.53 -19.31
C SER A 61 1.91 20.46 -18.70
N VAL A 62 2.55 20.04 -17.61
CA VAL A 62 3.45 20.84 -16.78
C VAL A 62 4.92 20.47 -16.98
N GLY A 63 5.82 21.33 -16.50
CA GLY A 63 7.26 21.05 -16.45
C GLY A 63 7.66 20.02 -15.39
N ALA A 64 8.96 19.82 -15.23
CA ALA A 64 9.48 18.95 -14.18
C ALA A 64 9.13 19.49 -12.78
N GLY A 65 8.70 18.62 -11.87
CA GLY A 65 8.30 19.03 -10.52
C GLY A 65 7.56 17.95 -9.74
N THR A 66 7.12 18.33 -8.54
CA THR A 66 6.23 17.51 -7.70
C THR A 66 4.88 18.19 -7.64
N TYR A 67 3.86 17.47 -8.09
CA TYR A 67 2.49 17.94 -8.24
C TYR A 67 1.56 17.10 -7.37
N GLN A 68 0.34 17.58 -7.18
CA GLN A 68 -0.68 16.83 -6.44
C GLN A 68 -1.84 16.45 -7.35
N ALA A 69 -2.48 15.33 -7.05
CA ALA A 69 -3.62 14.82 -7.79
C ALA A 69 -4.55 14.01 -6.89
N LYS A 70 -5.76 13.76 -7.39
CA LYS A 70 -6.75 12.86 -6.79
C LYS A 70 -7.48 12.11 -7.89
N VAL A 71 -8.08 10.98 -7.53
CA VAL A 71 -9.12 10.36 -8.34
C VAL A 71 -10.48 10.84 -7.84
N ALA A 72 -11.37 11.30 -8.72
CA ALA A 72 -12.66 11.86 -8.33
C ALA A 72 -13.71 11.70 -9.44
N VAL A 73 -14.98 11.80 -9.06
CA VAL A 73 -16.08 11.99 -10.02
C VAL A 73 -16.19 13.46 -10.45
N ALA A 74 -16.85 13.74 -11.59
CA ALA A 74 -16.89 15.07 -12.23
C ALA A 74 -17.34 16.24 -11.33
N GLY A 75 -18.08 15.96 -10.25
CA GLY A 75 -18.57 16.97 -9.31
C GLY A 75 -17.88 16.98 -7.94
N TRP A 76 -16.77 16.24 -7.76
CA TRP A 76 -16.08 16.06 -6.48
C TRP A 76 -16.91 15.46 -5.33
N SER A 77 -18.14 14.98 -5.58
CA SER A 77 -18.97 14.35 -4.55
C SER A 77 -18.34 13.07 -3.96
N GLU A 78 -17.45 12.45 -4.73
CA GLU A 78 -16.57 11.36 -4.31
C GLU A 78 -15.14 11.65 -4.78
N SER A 79 -14.15 11.41 -3.91
CA SER A 79 -12.73 11.56 -4.24
C SER A 79 -11.85 10.67 -3.37
N TYR A 80 -10.77 10.15 -3.95
CA TYR A 80 -9.88 9.18 -3.32
C TYR A 80 -8.39 9.48 -3.62
N PRO A 81 -7.48 9.15 -2.67
CA PRO A 81 -7.80 8.84 -1.28
C PRO A 81 -8.19 10.11 -0.51
N ASN A 82 -8.30 10.03 0.82
CA ASN A 82 -8.65 11.18 1.66
C ASN A 82 -7.66 12.34 1.48
N SER A 83 -6.35 12.03 1.43
CA SER A 83 -5.30 13.01 1.12
C SER A 83 -4.94 13.03 -0.37
N ASN A 84 -4.33 14.12 -0.86
CA ASN A 84 -3.88 14.18 -2.24
C ASN A 84 -2.69 13.23 -2.46
N GLN A 85 -2.62 12.62 -3.64
CA GLN A 85 -1.46 11.85 -4.12
C GLN A 85 -0.38 12.80 -4.63
N PHE A 86 0.89 12.39 -4.51
CA PHE A 86 1.98 13.04 -5.22
C PHE A 86 2.08 12.52 -6.66
N VAL A 87 2.51 13.38 -7.58
CA VAL A 87 2.85 13.05 -8.97
C VAL A 87 4.18 13.71 -9.29
N PHE A 88 5.21 12.90 -9.48
CA PHE A 88 6.56 13.36 -9.82
C PHE A 88 6.73 13.38 -11.33
N ILE A 89 6.89 14.57 -11.91
CA ILE A 89 7.04 14.76 -13.35
C ILE A 89 8.48 15.15 -13.68
N THR A 90 9.03 14.56 -14.73
CA THR A 90 10.37 14.84 -15.27
C THR A 90 10.33 15.77 -16.49
N GLY A 91 9.17 15.93 -17.13
CA GLY A 91 8.94 16.91 -18.18
C GLY A 91 7.52 16.90 -18.77
N PRO A 92 7.18 17.89 -19.61
CA PRO A 92 5.87 17.98 -20.24
C PRO A 92 5.65 16.83 -21.24
N GLY A 93 4.40 16.38 -21.35
CA GLY A 93 4.00 15.27 -22.21
C GLY A 93 4.29 13.88 -21.64
N GLU A 94 4.91 13.79 -20.46
CA GLU A 94 5.10 12.53 -19.75
C GLU A 94 3.74 11.87 -19.45
N ILE A 95 3.64 10.56 -19.68
CA ILE A 95 2.39 9.82 -19.53
C ILE A 95 2.31 9.24 -18.12
N VAL A 96 1.44 9.81 -17.29
CA VAL A 96 1.11 9.31 -15.96
C VAL A 96 0.05 8.24 -16.08
N ARG A 97 0.37 7.02 -15.65
CA ARG A 97 -0.58 5.91 -15.63
C ARG A 97 -1.22 5.82 -14.26
N TRP A 98 -2.53 5.96 -14.23
CA TRP A 98 -3.33 5.86 -13.02
C TRP A 98 -4.03 4.52 -12.91
N THR A 99 -4.16 4.06 -11.68
CA THR A 99 -5.07 2.98 -11.30
C THR A 99 -5.86 3.40 -10.07
N PHE A 100 -7.15 3.08 -10.08
CA PHE A 100 -8.05 3.19 -8.93
C PHE A 100 -8.83 1.89 -8.81
N ASP A 101 -8.44 1.08 -7.84
CA ASP A 101 -9.00 -0.23 -7.58
C ASP A 101 -10.10 -0.13 -6.51
N THR A 102 -11.33 -0.43 -6.92
CA THR A 102 -12.53 -0.35 -6.09
C THR A 102 -12.89 -1.69 -5.43
N ASN A 103 -12.10 -2.73 -5.68
CA ASN A 103 -12.26 -4.03 -5.05
C ASN A 103 -11.86 -3.96 -3.57
N THR A 104 -12.55 -4.73 -2.74
CA THR A 104 -12.17 -4.93 -1.33
C THR A 104 -11.36 -6.22 -1.15
N TYR A 105 -10.24 -6.11 -0.43
CA TYR A 105 -9.30 -7.20 -0.16
C TYR A 105 -9.19 -7.50 1.34
N ALA A 106 -9.33 -8.78 1.69
CA ALA A 106 -9.15 -9.28 3.06
C ALA A 106 -7.78 -9.98 3.25
N ASP A 107 -6.72 -9.40 2.69
CA ASP A 107 -5.36 -9.95 2.65
C ASP A 107 -4.40 -9.34 3.69
N GLY A 108 -4.90 -8.41 4.50
CA GLY A 108 -4.16 -7.70 5.54
C GLY A 108 -3.31 -6.53 5.02
N TRP A 109 -3.37 -6.20 3.73
CA TRP A 109 -2.73 -5.02 3.17
C TRP A 109 -3.70 -3.83 3.21
N LEU A 110 -3.20 -2.65 3.54
CA LEU A 110 -3.97 -1.40 3.58
C LEU A 110 -3.45 -0.39 2.55
N PRO A 111 -4.32 0.43 1.94
CA PRO A 111 -5.77 0.40 2.11
C PRO A 111 -6.37 -0.89 1.53
N ALA A 112 -7.46 -1.37 2.16
CA ALA A 112 -8.10 -2.63 1.78
C ALA A 112 -9.07 -2.48 0.61
N THR A 113 -9.49 -1.25 0.32
CA THR A 113 -10.40 -0.84 -0.76
C THR A 113 -10.02 0.56 -1.21
N ASP A 114 -10.55 0.98 -2.36
CA ASP A 114 -10.36 2.33 -2.92
C ASP A 114 -8.88 2.70 -3.05
N ILE A 115 -8.10 1.76 -3.59
CA ILE A 115 -6.65 1.85 -3.70
C ILE A 115 -6.32 2.70 -4.92
N VAL A 116 -5.74 3.88 -4.69
CA VAL A 116 -5.28 4.80 -5.73
C VAL A 116 -3.77 4.77 -5.80
N ILE A 117 -3.22 4.58 -7.00
CA ILE A 117 -1.79 4.72 -7.24
C ILE A 117 -1.53 5.13 -8.69
N SER A 118 -0.46 5.90 -8.90
CA SER A 118 0.11 6.16 -10.22
C SER A 118 1.53 5.62 -10.32
N ASP A 119 2.01 5.35 -11.54
CA ASP A 119 3.42 5.00 -11.77
C ASP A 119 4.40 6.17 -11.55
N HIS A 120 3.87 7.37 -11.25
CA HIS A 120 4.62 8.58 -10.90
C HIS A 120 4.41 8.98 -9.43
N ALA A 121 3.91 8.08 -8.58
CA ALA A 121 3.65 8.36 -7.17
C ALA A 121 4.92 8.60 -6.34
N TYR A 122 6.09 8.24 -6.87
CA TYR A 122 7.38 8.45 -6.25
C TYR A 122 8.51 8.52 -7.31
N PRO A 123 9.63 9.23 -7.06
CA PRO A 123 10.76 9.26 -7.97
C PRO A 123 11.42 7.88 -8.10
N ALA A 124 12.02 7.61 -9.26
CA ALA A 124 12.82 6.41 -9.45
C ALA A 124 14.06 6.40 -8.55
N GLY A 125 14.45 5.21 -8.06
CA GLY A 125 15.68 5.01 -7.30
C GLY A 125 15.65 5.47 -5.84
N ILE A 126 14.49 5.87 -5.31
CA ILE A 126 14.38 6.18 -3.87
C ILE A 126 14.50 4.91 -3.03
N THR A 127 14.92 5.10 -1.77
CA THR A 127 14.92 4.07 -0.74
C THR A 127 13.92 4.43 0.34
N TRP A 128 13.41 3.40 1.02
CA TRP A 128 12.40 3.53 2.06
C TRP A 128 12.93 3.12 3.42
N GLU A 129 12.44 3.80 4.44
CA GLU A 129 12.63 3.42 5.83
C GLU A 129 11.28 3.31 6.56
N VAL A 130 11.24 2.42 7.55
CA VAL A 130 10.15 2.36 8.51
C VAL A 130 10.47 3.30 9.66
N ILE A 131 9.49 4.10 10.08
CA ILE A 131 9.65 5.07 11.16
C ILE A 131 8.39 5.15 12.01
N GLY A 132 8.52 5.19 13.32
CA GLY A 132 7.36 5.14 14.19
C GLY A 132 7.62 5.51 15.64
N ALA A 133 6.59 5.31 16.47
CA ALA A 133 6.58 5.66 17.88
C ALA A 133 7.41 4.72 18.76
N ALA A 134 7.65 3.48 18.33
CA ALA A 134 8.50 2.55 19.07
C ALA A 134 9.97 3.02 19.00
N PRO A 135 10.74 2.95 20.11
CA PRO A 135 12.15 3.31 20.11
C PRO A 135 12.98 2.62 19.02
N GLU A 136 12.68 1.35 18.73
CA GLU A 136 13.38 0.54 17.74
C GLU A 136 13.02 0.91 16.30
N THR A 137 11.91 1.61 16.10
CA THR A 137 11.55 2.28 14.83
C THR A 137 12.01 3.75 14.80
N GLY A 138 12.76 4.18 15.82
CA GLY A 138 13.48 5.45 15.92
C GLY A 138 12.68 6.66 16.42
N SER A 139 11.55 6.44 17.09
CA SER A 139 10.79 7.46 17.83
C SER A 139 10.51 8.74 17.03
N TRP A 140 10.14 8.59 15.76
CA TRP A 140 9.92 9.70 14.80
C TRP A 140 11.13 10.59 14.48
N GLY A 141 12.32 10.31 15.03
CA GLY A 141 13.55 11.06 14.77
C GLY A 141 14.37 10.51 13.60
N SER A 142 14.61 9.19 13.59
CA SER A 142 15.29 8.47 12.52
C SER A 142 14.49 7.23 12.13
N GLY A 143 14.58 6.74 10.90
CA GLY A 143 13.95 5.48 10.53
C GLY A 143 14.94 4.32 10.46
N VAL A 144 14.40 3.14 10.22
CA VAL A 144 15.16 1.92 9.96
C VAL A 144 15.04 1.61 8.47
N ALA A 145 16.19 1.54 7.79
CA ALA A 145 16.25 1.24 6.36
C ALA A 145 15.60 -0.11 6.03
N MET A 146 14.86 -0.15 4.93
CA MET A 146 14.17 -1.35 4.45
C MET A 146 14.93 -2.00 3.29
N SER A 147 14.76 -3.30 3.11
CA SER A 147 15.29 -4.05 1.98
C SER A 147 14.21 -4.31 0.94
N LEU A 148 14.54 -4.14 -0.35
CA LEU A 148 13.64 -4.42 -1.46
C LEU A 148 13.74 -5.89 -1.90
N SER A 149 12.59 -6.55 -2.05
CA SER A 149 12.46 -7.86 -2.71
C SER A 149 11.27 -7.83 -3.67
N GLY A 150 11.54 -7.97 -4.97
CA GLY A 150 10.52 -7.73 -6.00
C GLY A 150 10.02 -6.27 -5.92
N ASN A 151 8.73 -6.10 -5.61
CA ASN A 151 8.10 -4.79 -5.39
C ASN A 151 7.89 -4.44 -3.90
N VAL A 152 8.33 -5.30 -2.98
CA VAL A 152 8.05 -5.16 -1.55
C VAL A 152 9.30 -4.72 -0.81
N TRP A 153 9.24 -3.53 -0.23
CA TRP A 153 10.19 -3.08 0.79
C TRP A 153 9.81 -3.72 2.12
N SER A 154 10.80 -4.24 2.86
CA SER A 154 10.56 -4.86 4.16
C SER A 154 11.65 -4.62 5.19
N ALA A 155 11.25 -4.57 6.46
CA ALA A 155 12.13 -4.63 7.63
C ALA A 155 11.44 -5.45 8.73
N THR A 156 12.19 -6.28 9.46
CA THR A 156 11.70 -6.95 10.67
C THR A 156 12.46 -6.43 11.87
N ILE A 157 11.72 -5.92 12.85
CA ILE A 157 12.27 -5.25 14.03
C ILE A 157 11.67 -5.92 15.27
N ASN A 158 12.50 -6.27 16.24
CA ASN A 158 12.03 -6.73 17.54
C ASN A 158 11.68 -5.51 18.38
N ILE A 159 10.41 -5.42 18.79
CA ILE A 159 9.94 -4.32 19.64
C ILE A 159 10.04 -4.79 21.10
N ALA A 160 10.88 -4.12 21.90
CA ALA A 160 11.27 -4.65 23.21
C ALA A 160 10.10 -4.67 24.20
N SER A 161 9.24 -3.65 24.16
CA SER A 161 8.13 -3.48 25.10
C SER A 161 6.78 -3.83 24.48
N VAL A 162 5.88 -4.32 25.33
CA VAL A 162 4.46 -4.46 24.98
C VAL A 162 3.81 -3.09 24.89
N GLY A 163 2.89 -2.90 23.95
CA GLY A 163 2.21 -1.62 23.80
C GLY A 163 1.49 -1.45 22.48
N ASN A 164 0.82 -0.30 22.36
CA ASN A 164 0.25 0.18 21.12
C ASN A 164 1.23 1.20 20.52
N TYR A 165 1.52 1.05 19.24
CA TYR A 165 2.49 1.86 18.52
C TYR A 165 1.94 2.29 17.17
N ASP A 166 2.50 3.39 16.70
CA ASP A 166 2.21 3.97 15.40
C ASP A 166 3.45 3.89 14.50
N VAL A 167 3.24 3.78 13.20
CA VAL A 167 4.32 3.76 12.22
C VAL A 167 3.88 4.35 10.88
N LYS A 168 4.87 4.81 10.11
CA LYS A 168 4.78 5.18 8.70
C LYS A 168 5.98 4.62 7.94
N PHE A 169 5.86 4.62 6.62
CA PHE A 169 7.00 4.43 5.72
C PHE A 169 7.35 5.79 5.13
N ARG A 170 8.62 6.15 5.10
CA ARG A 170 9.03 7.41 4.46
C ARG A 170 10.22 7.19 3.54
N LYS A 171 10.38 8.10 2.59
CA LYS A 171 11.64 8.22 1.85
C LYS A 171 12.78 8.40 2.87
N THR A 172 13.87 7.65 2.70
CA THR A 172 14.98 7.66 3.66
C THR A 172 15.47 9.07 3.94
N GLY A 173 15.41 9.49 5.21
CA GLY A 173 15.86 10.80 5.69
C GLY A 173 14.96 11.98 5.34
N ASP A 174 13.77 11.77 4.75
CA ASP A 174 12.98 12.83 4.14
C ASP A 174 11.46 12.61 4.34
N TRP A 175 10.80 13.60 4.95
CA TRP A 175 9.35 13.58 5.20
C TRP A 175 8.50 14.05 4.01
N SER A 176 9.12 14.60 2.96
CA SER A 176 8.41 15.08 1.77
C SER A 176 7.58 13.98 1.08
N LEU A 177 7.91 12.70 1.31
CA LEU A 177 7.18 11.56 0.78
C LEU A 177 7.03 10.48 1.88
N ASN A 178 5.78 10.14 2.20
CA ASN A 178 5.46 9.14 3.21
C ASN A 178 4.18 8.35 2.87
N ILE A 179 4.12 7.11 3.35
CA ILE A 179 3.04 6.15 3.14
C ILE A 179 2.43 5.79 4.48
N GLY A 180 1.10 5.71 4.49
CA GLY A 180 0.29 5.46 5.67
C GLY A 180 -0.81 4.44 5.41
N ALA A 181 -1.71 4.29 6.37
CA ALA A 181 -2.76 3.25 6.34
C ALA A 181 -3.79 3.44 5.21
N ASP A 182 -3.93 4.66 4.70
CA ASP A 182 -4.74 5.06 3.56
C ASP A 182 -3.94 5.08 2.23
N GLY A 183 -2.70 4.59 2.24
CA GLY A 183 -1.85 4.43 1.06
C GLY A 183 -0.83 5.55 0.89
N VAL A 184 -0.45 5.80 -0.36
CA VAL A 184 0.41 6.93 -0.71
C VAL A 184 -0.38 8.23 -0.54
N GLY A 185 0.24 9.29 -0.01
CA GLY A 185 -0.46 10.56 0.14
C GLY A 185 0.38 11.65 0.80
N THR A 186 0.00 12.89 0.52
CA THR A 186 0.60 14.12 1.09
C THR A 186 0.48 14.20 2.61
N ASN A 187 -0.56 13.59 3.17
CA ASN A 187 -0.77 13.51 4.61
C ASN A 187 -1.48 12.20 4.96
N SER A 188 -0.82 11.09 4.67
CA SER A 188 -1.36 9.75 4.97
C SER A 188 -1.51 9.51 6.48
N ASN A 189 -2.43 8.65 6.89
CA ASN A 189 -2.68 8.27 8.27
C ASN A 189 -1.59 7.34 8.81
N ASN A 190 -1.30 7.41 10.10
CA ASN A 190 -0.44 6.42 10.75
C ASN A 190 -1.04 5.02 10.63
N PHE A 191 -0.18 4.00 10.53
CA PHE A 191 -0.58 2.64 10.84
C PHE A 191 -0.45 2.39 12.34
N ASN A 192 -1.47 1.79 12.95
CA ASN A 192 -1.40 1.32 14.34
C ASN A 192 -1.08 -0.18 14.37
N TYR A 193 -0.28 -0.60 15.35
CA TYR A 193 -0.05 -2.02 15.67
C TYR A 193 0.16 -2.21 17.18
N THR A 194 -0.10 -3.42 17.67
CA THR A 194 0.02 -3.76 19.09
C THR A 194 0.97 -4.92 19.28
N THR A 195 1.94 -4.78 20.17
CA THR A 195 2.77 -5.89 20.65
C THR A 195 2.26 -6.37 22.01
N THR A 196 2.19 -7.69 22.18
CA THR A 196 1.57 -8.35 23.34
C THR A 196 2.57 -9.13 24.19
N VAL A 197 3.80 -9.30 23.70
CA VAL A 197 4.91 -9.90 24.46
C VAL A 197 6.20 -9.08 24.28
N PRO A 198 7.13 -9.09 25.25
CA PRO A 198 8.42 -8.44 25.10
C PRO A 198 9.23 -9.00 23.92
N ASN A 199 10.01 -8.15 23.26
CA ASN A 199 10.85 -8.48 22.11
C ASN A 199 10.07 -9.16 20.96
N GLN A 200 8.82 -8.77 20.76
CA GLN A 200 8.00 -9.36 19.70
C GLN A 200 8.51 -8.92 18.33
N PRO A 201 8.79 -9.85 17.40
CA PRO A 201 9.17 -9.49 16.03
C PRO A 201 7.97 -8.87 15.32
N VAL A 202 8.20 -7.75 14.65
CA VAL A 202 7.21 -7.07 13.81
C VAL A 202 7.82 -6.86 12.43
N THR A 203 7.16 -7.41 11.40
CA THR A 203 7.55 -7.22 10.00
C THR A 203 6.71 -6.11 9.38
N PHE A 204 7.38 -5.07 8.89
CA PHE A 204 6.80 -3.92 8.19
C PHE A 204 7.02 -4.09 6.70
N GLN A 205 5.98 -3.91 5.90
CA GLN A 205 6.02 -4.12 4.45
C GLN A 205 5.33 -2.99 3.69
N PHE A 206 5.96 -2.53 2.63
CA PHE A 206 5.39 -1.58 1.66
C PHE A 206 5.54 -2.14 0.24
N ASN A 207 4.43 -2.33 -0.47
CA ASN A 207 4.42 -2.79 -1.85
C ASN A 207 4.30 -1.58 -2.79
N GLN A 208 5.44 -1.15 -3.31
CA GLN A 208 5.54 0.06 -4.12
C GLN A 208 4.64 -0.02 -5.38
N ALA A 209 4.49 -1.19 -5.98
CA ALA A 209 3.69 -1.37 -7.19
C ALA A 209 2.18 -1.14 -6.97
N THR A 210 1.70 -1.24 -5.74
CA THR A 210 0.27 -1.10 -5.40
C THR A 210 -0.01 0.09 -4.49
N GLY A 211 1.03 0.74 -3.95
CA GLY A 211 0.88 1.77 -2.93
C GLY A 211 0.37 1.26 -1.57
N ARG A 212 0.21 -0.06 -1.39
CA ARG A 212 -0.33 -0.68 -0.18
C ARG A 212 0.78 -1.09 0.78
N SER A 213 0.47 -1.10 2.07
CA SER A 213 1.38 -1.52 3.14
C SER A 213 0.73 -2.49 4.13
N ARG A 214 1.55 -3.24 4.86
CA ARG A 214 1.10 -4.21 5.87
C ARG A 214 2.08 -4.29 7.04
N ILE A 215 1.53 -4.57 8.22
CA ILE A 215 2.29 -4.86 9.44
C ILE A 215 1.92 -6.26 9.92
N VAL A 216 2.93 -7.07 10.23
CA VAL A 216 2.76 -8.44 10.74
C VAL A 216 3.42 -8.55 12.10
N VAL A 217 2.61 -8.64 13.15
CA VAL A 217 3.08 -8.81 14.53
C VAL A 217 3.22 -10.28 14.87
N GLY A 218 4.34 -10.67 15.49
CA GLY A 218 4.62 -12.04 15.92
C GLY A 218 4.94 -13.00 14.78
N GLY A 219 4.98 -12.51 13.54
CA GLY A 219 5.38 -13.29 12.38
C GLY A 219 6.89 -13.31 12.25
N VAL A 220 7.50 -14.47 12.49
CA VAL A 220 8.61 -14.90 11.63
C VAL A 220 7.91 -15.53 10.43
N THR A 221 7.89 -14.90 9.26
CA THR A 221 7.64 -15.66 8.03
C THR A 221 8.67 -16.77 8.01
N GLY A 222 8.23 -18.01 8.22
CA GLY A 222 9.12 -19.13 8.40
C GLY A 222 10.12 -19.20 7.24
N THR A 223 11.41 -19.09 7.55
CA THR A 223 12.38 -19.82 6.75
C THR A 223 12.09 -21.29 7.05
N SER A 224 11.32 -21.95 6.18
CA SER A 224 11.33 -23.41 6.21
C SER A 224 12.74 -23.83 5.79
N ASN A 225 13.67 -23.94 6.73
CA ASN A 225 14.93 -24.67 6.55
C ASN A 225 14.66 -26.17 6.49
N ARG A 226 13.63 -26.60 5.73
CA ARG A 226 13.54 -27.97 5.27
C ARG A 226 14.45 -28.06 4.06
N THR A 227 15.72 -28.34 4.32
CA THR A 227 16.60 -28.90 3.29
C THR A 227 15.91 -30.13 2.71
N TRP A 228 16.05 -30.30 1.40
CA TRP A 228 15.39 -31.34 0.58
C TRP A 228 15.75 -32.79 0.97
N GLY A 229 16.46 -33.00 2.09
CA GLY A 229 16.97 -34.29 2.56
C GLY A 229 16.13 -35.00 3.63
N GLN A 230 15.10 -34.38 4.22
CA GLN A 230 14.35 -34.99 5.34
C GLN A 230 13.04 -35.70 4.97
N VAL A 231 12.69 -35.82 3.68
CA VAL A 231 11.45 -36.50 3.24
C VAL A 231 11.65 -38.00 2.91
N LYS A 232 12.84 -38.57 3.10
CA LYS A 232 13.12 -40.00 2.82
C LYS A 232 13.61 -40.82 4.01
N ALA A 233 13.16 -40.50 5.22
CA ALA A 233 13.42 -41.34 6.39
C ALA A 233 12.25 -41.35 7.36
N ALA A 234 11.09 -41.85 6.90
CA ALA A 234 10.07 -42.39 7.78
C ALA A 234 9.37 -43.54 7.04
N LYS A 235 9.81 -44.75 7.39
CA LYS A 235 9.33 -46.12 7.11
C LYS A 235 8.23 -46.31 6.06
#